data_AF-A0A9D4HLA9-F1
#
_entry.id   AF-A0A9D4HLA9-F1
#
_cell.length_a   1.000
_cell.length_b   1.000
_cell.length_c   1.000
_cell.angle_alpha   90.00
_cell.angle_beta   90.00
_cell.angle_gamma   90.00
#
_symmetry.space_group_name_H-M   'P 1'
#
loop_
_entity.id
_entity.type
_entity.pdbx_description
1 polymer ?
#
loop_
_entity_poly.entity_id
_entity_poly.type
_entity_poly.pdbx_seq_one_letter_code
_entity_poly.pdbx_strand_id
1 'polypeptide(L)'
;MEYKDSKCNAYGTYASDAKLYPALPAVPSAPELIRVEGTAQSYRLQKINEIQKEITTERDKRAYMSKKYHRAVRVIAGVDNVFVVFSMVLGATGIGVLSTIIAAPIAIAMVGAALGIGLLSIVGSQTNKKLSMKAEKHEKIKTLADAKLNTISDLISKALADDRISDEEYSLILSELDKFNQMKEEIISKIRVGLDEETKQSLIAKGRDDAILSFQNMFSKSKETFIKKKTNTAQTTYDVRRKTYDVRRETYDVRRYESRLKSR
;
A
#
# COMPACT_ATOMS: atom_id res chain seq x y z
N MET A 1 28.37 10.81 -19.53
CA MET A 1 29.36 10.96 -18.44
C MET A 1 30.28 9.78 -18.52
N GLU A 2 31.41 10.00 -19.16
CA GLU A 2 32.42 9.02 -19.56
C GLU A 2 33.66 9.33 -18.71
N TYR A 3 34.13 8.35 -17.93
CA TYR A 3 35.29 8.52 -17.05
C TYR A 3 36.41 7.63 -17.59
N LYS A 4 37.32 8.23 -18.36
CA LYS A 4 38.65 7.68 -18.65
C LYS A 4 39.61 8.34 -17.69
N ASP A 5 40.38 7.56 -16.96
CA ASP A 5 41.67 8.00 -16.45
C ASP A 5 42.67 6.85 -16.46
N SER A 6 43.58 6.96 -17.42
CA SER A 6 44.88 6.32 -17.46
C SER A 6 45.82 7.02 -16.49
N LYS A 7 46.64 6.26 -15.75
CA LYS A 7 48.08 6.53 -15.61
C LYS A 7 48.81 5.37 -14.93
N CYS A 8 49.72 4.79 -15.70
CA CYS A 8 50.80 3.92 -15.27
C CYS A 8 51.76 4.70 -14.37
N ASN A 9 52.34 4.05 -13.36
CA ASN A 9 53.63 4.44 -12.80
C ASN A 9 54.50 3.18 -12.64
N ALA A 10 55.62 3.22 -13.35
CA ALA A 10 56.68 2.23 -13.34
C ALA A 10 57.48 2.34 -12.03
N TYR A 11 57.70 1.21 -11.36
CA TYR A 11 58.63 1.13 -10.25
C TYR A 11 59.99 0.64 -10.77
N GLY A 12 60.99 1.50 -10.58
CA GLY A 12 62.37 1.26 -10.94
C GLY A 12 63.03 0.20 -10.05
N THR A 13 63.85 -0.60 -10.70
CA THR A 13 64.80 -1.57 -10.18
C THR A 13 65.98 -0.87 -9.51
N TYR A 14 66.27 -1.24 -8.26
CA TYR A 14 67.57 -1.00 -7.64
C TYR A 14 68.17 -2.34 -7.22
N ALA A 15 69.23 -2.71 -7.91
CA ALA A 15 70.17 -3.74 -7.50
C ALA A 15 71.12 -3.14 -6.45
N SER A 16 71.27 -3.79 -5.31
CA SER A 16 72.32 -3.48 -4.33
C SER A 16 72.89 -4.79 -3.77
N ASP A 17 74.12 -5.07 -4.20
CA ASP A 17 74.94 -6.19 -3.79
C ASP A 17 75.40 -6.12 -2.32
N ALA A 18 75.42 -7.31 -1.71
CA ALA A 18 76.39 -7.87 -0.76
C ALA A 18 76.93 -7.05 0.43
N LYS A 19 76.68 -7.56 1.65
CA LYS A 19 77.59 -7.66 2.82
C LYS A 19 77.00 -8.74 3.76
N LEU A 20 77.55 -9.96 3.83
CA LEU A 20 78.73 -10.39 4.60
C LEU A 20 78.57 -10.24 6.13
N TYR A 21 77.93 -11.22 6.78
CA TYR A 21 78.21 -11.63 8.16
C TYR A 21 77.92 -13.14 8.33
N PRO A 22 78.79 -13.91 9.02
CA PRO A 22 78.52 -15.30 9.36
C PRO A 22 77.89 -15.46 10.76
N ALA A 23 76.95 -16.42 10.82
CA ALA A 23 76.54 -17.27 11.95
C ALA A 23 75.90 -16.67 13.22
N LEU A 24 74.76 -17.27 13.62
CA LEU A 24 74.48 -17.82 14.95
C LEU A 24 73.31 -18.84 14.81
N PRO A 25 73.39 -20.07 15.37
CA PRO A 25 72.23 -20.95 15.43
C PRO A 25 71.19 -20.34 16.36
N ALA A 26 70.06 -19.94 15.80
CA ALA A 26 68.93 -19.46 16.57
C ALA A 26 68.43 -20.58 17.49
N VAL A 27 68.57 -20.36 18.80
CA VAL A 27 67.80 -21.05 19.83
C VAL A 27 66.32 -20.91 19.44
N PRO A 28 65.50 -21.99 19.44
CA PRO A 28 64.06 -21.87 19.24
C PRO A 28 63.44 -21.30 20.51
N SER A 29 63.65 -20.01 20.75
CA SER A 29 62.93 -19.23 21.73
C SER A 29 61.63 -18.80 21.06
N ALA A 30 60.52 -19.32 21.55
CA ALA A 30 59.17 -19.06 21.05
C ALA A 30 58.83 -17.56 21.04
N PRO A 31 58.27 -17.06 19.92
CA PRO A 31 57.19 -16.08 19.96
C PRO A 31 56.16 -16.30 18.83
N GLU A 32 55.95 -17.55 18.38
CA GLU A 32 55.00 -17.83 17.30
C GLU A 32 53.53 -17.77 17.76
N LEU A 33 53.27 -18.13 19.02
CA LEU A 33 51.94 -18.13 19.64
C LEU A 33 51.33 -16.73 19.79
N ILE A 34 52.13 -15.74 20.22
CA ILE A 34 51.69 -14.35 20.39
C ILE A 34 51.34 -13.71 19.04
N ARG A 35 52.08 -14.07 17.98
CA ARG A 35 51.84 -13.55 16.62
C ARG A 35 50.55 -14.12 16.03
N VAL A 36 50.25 -15.40 16.29
CA VAL A 36 48.99 -16.04 15.87
C VAL A 36 47.79 -15.47 16.65
N GLU A 37 47.92 -15.25 17.95
CA GLU A 37 46.84 -14.69 18.80
C GLU A 37 46.46 -13.26 18.38
N GLY A 38 47.46 -12.40 18.08
CA GLY A 38 47.21 -11.06 17.55
C GLY A 38 46.51 -11.03 16.17
N THR A 39 46.79 -12.02 15.31
CA THR A 39 46.09 -12.15 14.02
C THR A 39 44.64 -12.64 14.18
N ALA A 40 44.40 -13.57 15.11
CA ALA A 40 43.06 -14.08 15.40
C ALA A 40 42.16 -12.97 16.00
N GLN A 41 42.71 -12.16 16.90
CA GLN A 41 42.00 -11.04 17.50
C GLN A 41 41.65 -9.96 16.47
N SER A 42 42.58 -9.62 15.57
CA SER A 42 42.33 -8.67 14.47
C SER A 42 41.22 -9.16 13.55
N TYR A 43 41.19 -10.46 13.25
CA TYR A 43 40.12 -11.08 12.45
C TYR A 43 38.76 -11.02 13.15
N ARG A 44 38.67 -11.36 14.45
CA ARG A 44 37.43 -11.28 15.24
C ARG A 44 36.89 -9.85 15.27
N LEU A 45 37.75 -8.87 15.51
CA LEU A 45 37.39 -7.44 15.53
C LEU A 45 36.91 -6.95 14.16
N GLN A 46 37.57 -7.36 13.08
CA GLN A 46 37.13 -7.04 11.72
C GLN A 46 35.73 -7.61 11.47
N LYS A 47 35.47 -8.85 11.89
CA LYS A 47 34.18 -9.49 11.64
C LYS A 47 33.05 -8.87 12.44
N ILE A 48 33.32 -8.50 13.69
CA ILE A 48 32.40 -7.73 14.53
C ILE A 48 32.04 -6.39 13.87
N ASN A 49 33.04 -5.66 13.36
CA ASN A 49 32.80 -4.40 12.64
C ASN A 49 31.96 -4.60 11.37
N GLU A 50 32.19 -5.68 10.65
CA GLU A 50 31.39 -6.04 9.47
C GLU A 50 29.93 -6.30 9.85
N ILE A 51 29.68 -7.05 10.93
CA ILE A 51 28.34 -7.31 11.46
C ILE A 51 27.64 -6.01 11.88
N GLN A 52 28.35 -5.14 12.61
CA GLN A 52 27.82 -3.83 13.00
C GLN A 52 27.48 -2.97 11.77
N LYS A 53 28.33 -3.01 10.75
CA LYS A 53 28.08 -2.34 9.46
C LYS A 53 26.87 -2.93 8.72
N GLU A 54 26.68 -4.24 8.76
CA GLU A 54 25.53 -4.90 8.15
C GLU A 54 24.23 -4.47 8.84
N ILE A 55 24.18 -4.49 10.17
CA ILE A 55 22.98 -4.10 10.92
C ILE A 55 22.68 -2.60 10.76
N THR A 56 23.70 -1.73 10.76
CA THR A 56 23.52 -0.28 10.51
C THR A 56 22.98 0.01 9.12
N THR A 57 23.54 -0.61 8.09
CA THR A 57 23.07 -0.42 6.70
C THR A 57 21.65 -0.95 6.51
N GLU A 58 21.31 -2.10 7.10
CA GLU A 58 19.95 -2.64 7.11
C GLU A 58 19.00 -1.67 7.84
N ARG A 59 19.37 -1.17 9.02
CA ARG A 59 18.59 -0.16 9.75
C ARG A 59 18.31 1.07 8.89
N ASP A 60 19.34 1.64 8.27
CA ASP A 60 19.23 2.89 7.50
C ASP A 60 18.35 2.70 6.25
N LYS A 61 18.51 1.55 5.57
CA LYS A 61 17.64 1.15 4.46
C LYS A 61 16.19 1.03 4.90
N ARG A 62 15.93 0.40 6.06
CA ARG A 62 14.57 0.26 6.62
C ARG A 62 13.99 1.61 7.04
N ALA A 63 14.79 2.50 7.63
CA ALA A 63 14.38 3.84 8.01
C ALA A 63 14.01 4.70 6.78
N TYR A 64 14.81 4.63 5.72
CA TYR A 64 14.51 5.31 4.46
C TYR A 64 13.19 4.81 3.84
N MET A 65 13.03 3.48 3.75
CA MET A 65 11.82 2.89 3.18
C MET A 65 10.57 3.20 4.03
N SER A 66 10.66 3.10 5.36
CA SER A 66 9.54 3.46 6.24
C SER A 66 9.11 4.92 6.06
N LYS A 67 10.06 5.87 5.98
CA LYS A 67 9.77 7.28 5.71
C LYS A 67 9.07 7.48 4.36
N LYS A 68 9.55 6.79 3.30
CA LYS A 68 8.95 6.87 1.96
C LYS A 68 7.50 6.37 1.97
N TYR A 69 7.23 5.24 2.63
CA TYR A 69 5.88 4.69 2.74
C TYR A 69 4.96 5.57 3.61
N HIS A 70 5.44 6.07 4.75
CA HIS A 70 4.69 7.02 5.58
C HIS A 70 4.30 8.29 4.83
N ARG A 71 5.21 8.82 3.99
CA ARG A 71 4.89 9.95 3.11
C ARG A 71 3.79 9.60 2.12
N ALA A 72 3.86 8.44 1.47
CA ALA A 72 2.83 7.98 0.54
C ALA A 72 1.46 7.83 1.22
N VAL A 73 1.41 7.17 2.38
CA VAL A 73 0.19 7.02 3.20
C VAL A 73 -0.40 8.39 3.56
N ARG A 74 0.45 9.34 3.97
CA ARG A 74 0.01 10.69 4.34
C ARG A 74 -0.52 11.49 3.15
N VAL A 75 0.09 11.35 1.97
CA VAL A 75 -0.39 11.96 0.73
C VAL A 75 -1.75 11.39 0.34
N ILE A 76 -1.92 10.06 0.36
CA ILE A 76 -3.20 9.42 0.03
C ILE A 76 -4.30 9.86 1.00
N ALA A 77 -4.04 9.84 2.30
CA ALA A 77 -5.00 10.32 3.30
C ALA A 77 -5.34 11.81 3.13
N GLY A 78 -4.36 12.64 2.74
CA GLY A 78 -4.60 14.04 2.42
C GLY A 78 -5.50 14.23 1.20
N VAL A 79 -5.26 13.45 0.14
CA VAL A 79 -6.09 13.45 -1.07
C VAL A 79 -7.51 13.01 -0.74
N ASP A 80 -7.71 11.95 0.05
CA ASP A 80 -9.04 11.49 0.44
C ASP A 80 -9.84 12.59 1.16
N ASN A 81 -9.22 13.32 2.10
CA ASN A 81 -9.88 14.43 2.80
C ASN A 81 -10.30 15.56 1.85
N VAL A 82 -9.42 15.96 0.93
CA VAL A 82 -9.74 16.97 -0.09
C VAL A 82 -10.86 16.46 -1.01
N PHE A 83 -10.81 15.19 -1.37
CA PHE A 83 -11.81 14.56 -2.22
C PHE A 83 -13.20 14.53 -1.59
N VAL A 84 -13.28 14.25 -0.29
CA VAL A 84 -14.54 14.25 0.48
C VAL A 84 -15.14 15.67 0.55
N VAL A 85 -14.33 16.69 0.77
CA VAL A 85 -14.81 18.08 0.77
C VAL A 85 -15.30 18.47 -0.63
N PHE A 86 -14.53 18.11 -1.66
CA PHE A 86 -14.90 18.39 -3.05
C PHE A 86 -16.21 17.70 -3.45
N SER A 87 -16.43 16.46 -3.03
CA SER A 87 -17.67 15.73 -3.31
C SER A 87 -18.88 16.31 -2.58
N MET A 88 -18.72 16.82 -1.36
CA MET A 88 -19.79 17.57 -0.67
C MET A 88 -20.19 18.85 -1.41
N VAL A 89 -19.20 19.63 -1.88
CA VAL A 89 -19.45 20.88 -2.64
C VAL A 89 -20.13 20.58 -3.99
N LEU A 90 -19.65 19.55 -4.70
CA LEU A 90 -20.27 19.10 -5.95
C LEU A 90 -21.69 18.57 -5.73
N GLY A 91 -21.93 17.83 -4.65
CA GLY A 91 -23.26 17.33 -4.29
C GLY A 91 -24.27 18.45 -4.06
N ALA A 92 -23.86 19.52 -3.38
CA ALA A 92 -24.72 20.68 -3.12
C ALA A 92 -25.06 21.46 -4.42
N THR A 93 -24.10 21.62 -5.32
CA THR A 93 -24.29 22.36 -6.59
C THR A 93 -25.04 21.55 -7.65
N GLY A 94 -24.86 20.22 -7.68
CA GLY A 94 -25.47 19.33 -8.67
C GLY A 94 -27.00 19.27 -8.62
N ILE A 95 -27.60 19.41 -7.44
CA ILE A 95 -29.06 19.37 -7.27
C ILE A 95 -29.73 20.57 -7.97
N GLY A 96 -29.09 21.74 -7.96
CA GLY A 96 -29.62 22.94 -8.62
C GLY A 96 -29.50 22.93 -10.15
N VAL A 97 -28.49 22.24 -10.68
CA VAL A 97 -28.27 22.15 -12.14
C VAL A 97 -29.20 21.14 -12.79
N LEU A 98 -29.48 20.00 -12.12
CA LEU A 98 -30.39 18.96 -12.60
C LEU A 98 -31.86 19.42 -12.76
N SER A 99 -32.28 20.53 -12.14
CA SER A 99 -33.64 21.04 -12.26
C SER A 99 -33.91 21.81 -13.56
N THR A 100 -32.91 22.00 -14.42
CA THR A 100 -33.05 22.75 -15.69
C THR A 100 -32.93 21.84 -16.91
N ILE A 101 -33.83 22.02 -17.90
CA ILE A 101 -33.93 21.18 -19.12
C ILE A 101 -32.64 21.23 -19.98
N ILE A 102 -31.86 22.31 -19.88
CA ILE A 102 -30.62 22.52 -20.64
C ILE A 102 -29.44 21.71 -20.04
N ALA A 103 -29.56 21.19 -18.82
CA ALA A 103 -28.46 20.59 -18.08
C ALA A 103 -28.16 19.12 -18.41
N ALA A 104 -28.95 18.45 -19.25
CA ALA A 104 -28.81 17.02 -19.54
C ALA A 104 -27.37 16.58 -19.97
N PRO A 105 -26.63 17.33 -20.81
CA PRO A 105 -25.25 16.96 -21.18
C PRO A 105 -24.28 17.05 -20.00
N ILE A 106 -24.45 18.07 -19.16
CA ILE A 106 -23.61 18.33 -17.98
C ILE A 106 -23.87 17.25 -16.91
N ALA A 107 -25.12 16.83 -16.76
CA ALA A 107 -25.52 15.77 -15.84
C ALA A 107 -24.88 14.41 -16.21
N ILE A 108 -24.82 14.06 -17.49
CA ILE A 108 -24.19 12.81 -17.96
C ILE A 108 -22.69 12.80 -17.63
N ALA A 109 -21.99 13.92 -17.86
CA ALA A 109 -20.57 14.05 -17.52
C ALA A 109 -20.32 13.94 -16.01
N MET A 110 -21.18 14.55 -15.18
CA MET A 110 -21.10 14.50 -13.71
C MET A 110 -21.32 13.10 -13.16
N VAL A 111 -22.29 12.34 -13.68
CA VAL A 111 -22.53 10.95 -13.28
C VAL A 111 -21.34 10.06 -13.65
N GLY A 112 -20.75 10.26 -14.84
CA GLY A 112 -19.54 9.56 -15.25
C GLY A 112 -18.34 9.83 -14.33
N ALA A 113 -18.14 11.09 -13.94
CA ALA A 113 -17.09 11.46 -12.99
C ALA A 113 -17.33 10.85 -11.59
N ALA A 114 -18.56 10.91 -11.08
CA ALA A 114 -18.92 10.36 -9.78
C ALA A 114 -18.68 8.84 -9.68
N LEU A 115 -18.97 8.09 -10.75
CA LEU A 115 -18.69 6.65 -10.81
C LEU A 115 -17.19 6.35 -10.80
N GLY A 116 -16.38 7.13 -11.52
CA GLY A 116 -14.93 6.97 -11.52
C GLY A 116 -14.29 7.23 -10.15
N ILE A 117 -14.82 8.22 -9.43
CA ILE A 117 -14.39 8.61 -8.10
C ILE A 117 -14.68 7.52 -7.06
N GLY A 118 -15.89 6.98 -7.05
CA GLY A 118 -16.29 5.96 -6.08
C GLY A 118 -15.42 4.69 -6.17
N LEU A 119 -15.10 4.26 -7.39
CA LEU A 119 -14.17 3.14 -7.61
C LEU A 119 -12.74 3.46 -7.14
N LEU A 120 -12.28 4.69 -7.37
CA LEU A 120 -10.94 5.13 -6.95
C LEU A 120 -10.79 5.15 -5.43
N SER A 121 -11.81 5.55 -4.68
CA SER A 121 -11.78 5.56 -3.20
C SER A 121 -11.68 4.15 -2.60
N ILE A 122 -12.38 3.17 -3.18
CA ILE A 122 -12.34 1.78 -2.70
C ILE A 122 -10.94 1.18 -2.94
N VAL A 123 -10.40 1.39 -4.15
CA VAL A 123 -9.04 0.91 -4.50
C VAL A 123 -7.97 1.68 -3.72
N GLY A 124 -8.18 2.98 -3.49
CA GLY A 124 -7.32 3.86 -2.70
C GLY A 124 -7.22 3.42 -1.24
N SER A 125 -8.34 3.08 -0.60
CA SER A 125 -8.36 2.58 0.77
C SER A 125 -7.59 1.27 0.93
N GLN A 126 -7.79 0.32 0.01
CA GLN A 126 -7.08 -0.97 0.06
C GLN A 126 -5.57 -0.82 -0.18
N THR A 127 -5.18 0.08 -1.08
CA THR A 127 -3.76 0.37 -1.31
C THR A 127 -3.12 1.13 -0.13
N ASN A 128 -3.85 2.06 0.50
CA ASN A 128 -3.38 2.79 1.67
C ASN A 128 -3.05 1.85 2.84
N LYS A 129 -3.92 0.86 3.11
CA LYS A 129 -3.68 -0.19 4.11
C LYS A 129 -2.46 -1.07 3.81
N LYS A 130 -2.30 -1.50 2.55
CA LYS A 130 -1.10 -2.27 2.15
C LYS A 130 0.19 -1.45 2.31
N LEU A 131 0.13 -0.14 2.05
CA LEU A 131 1.26 0.75 2.24
C LEU A 131 1.55 1.00 3.72
N SER A 132 0.53 1.13 4.57
CA SER A 132 0.71 1.29 6.02
C SER A 132 1.32 0.05 6.66
N MET A 133 0.85 -1.15 6.31
CA MET A 133 1.47 -2.41 6.79
C MET A 133 2.92 -2.58 6.31
N LYS A 134 3.21 -2.17 5.07
CA LYS A 134 4.61 -2.13 4.58
C LYS A 134 5.45 -1.14 5.39
N ALA A 135 4.91 0.03 5.72
CA ALA A 135 5.60 1.02 6.54
C ALA A 135 5.87 0.49 7.94
N GLU A 136 4.86 -0.10 8.58
CA GLU A 136 4.94 -0.71 9.92
C GLU A 136 5.96 -1.85 9.97
N LYS A 137 6.02 -2.70 8.93
CA LYS A 137 7.06 -3.73 8.80
C LYS A 137 8.46 -3.12 8.88
N HIS A 138 8.70 -2.05 8.13
CA HIS A 138 9.99 -1.40 8.07
C HIS A 138 10.32 -0.69 9.38
N GLU A 139 9.33 -0.13 10.07
CA GLU A 139 9.50 0.48 11.38
C GLU A 139 9.85 -0.55 12.46
N LYS A 140 9.12 -1.67 12.55
CA LYS A 140 9.39 -2.75 13.50
C LYS A 140 10.77 -3.36 13.32
N ILE A 141 11.21 -3.57 12.07
CA ILE A 141 12.57 -4.06 11.79
C ILE A 141 13.61 -3.00 12.17
N LYS A 142 13.34 -1.72 11.94
CA LYS A 142 14.24 -0.63 12.33
C LYS A 142 14.39 -0.57 13.85
N THR A 143 13.30 -0.60 14.61
CA THR A 143 13.36 -0.57 16.08
C THR A 143 14.08 -1.80 16.63
N LEU A 144 13.88 -2.97 16.02
CA LEU A 144 14.62 -4.17 16.37
C LEU A 144 16.12 -4.02 16.08
N ALA A 145 16.49 -3.48 14.91
CA ALA A 145 17.88 -3.23 14.55
C ALA A 145 18.54 -2.21 15.48
N ASP A 146 17.85 -1.13 15.85
CA ASP A 146 18.33 -0.14 16.82
C ASP A 146 18.61 -0.77 18.19
N ALA A 147 17.70 -1.59 18.69
CA ALA A 147 17.89 -2.30 19.95
C ALA A 147 19.09 -3.26 19.91
N LYS A 148 19.22 -4.06 18.84
CA LYS A 148 20.30 -5.03 18.69
C LYS A 148 21.66 -4.39 18.45
N LEU A 149 21.70 -3.31 17.68
CA LEU A 149 22.91 -2.52 17.48
C LEU A 149 23.41 -1.94 18.81
N ASN A 150 22.51 -1.42 19.66
CA ASN A 150 22.89 -0.93 20.99
C ASN A 150 23.46 -2.07 21.85
N THR A 151 22.84 -3.25 21.84
CA THR A 151 23.38 -4.42 22.56
C THR A 151 24.76 -4.83 22.06
N ILE A 152 24.93 -4.93 20.73
CA ILE A 152 26.22 -5.30 20.13
C ILE A 152 27.28 -4.24 20.46
N SER A 153 26.94 -2.95 20.38
CA SER A 153 27.85 -1.87 20.75
C SER A 153 28.27 -1.93 22.22
N ASP A 154 27.36 -2.30 23.12
CA ASP A 154 27.67 -2.49 24.55
C ASP A 154 28.58 -3.70 24.77
N LEU A 155 28.32 -4.81 24.09
CA LEU A 155 29.18 -6.00 24.12
C LEU A 155 30.60 -5.70 23.59
N ILE A 156 30.69 -4.95 22.49
CA ILE A 156 31.98 -4.52 21.93
C ILE A 156 32.70 -3.61 22.93
N SER A 157 32.01 -2.65 23.54
CA SER A 157 32.61 -1.73 24.49
C SER A 157 33.15 -2.46 25.74
N LYS A 158 32.47 -3.53 26.16
CA LYS A 158 32.93 -4.41 27.24
C LYS A 158 34.15 -5.24 26.83
N ALA A 159 34.10 -5.88 25.67
CA ALA A 159 35.21 -6.69 25.15
C ALA A 159 36.46 -5.86 24.83
N LEU A 160 36.29 -4.57 24.50
CA LEU A 160 37.40 -3.64 24.29
C LEU A 160 37.96 -3.05 25.59
N ALA A 161 37.31 -3.23 26.74
CA ALA A 161 37.83 -2.71 28.01
C ALA A 161 39.11 -3.45 28.46
N ASP A 162 39.19 -4.74 28.14
CA ASP A 162 40.31 -5.62 28.52
C ASP A 162 41.32 -5.82 27.37
N ASP A 163 41.22 -5.01 26.30
CA ASP A 163 42.03 -5.07 25.07
C ASP A 163 42.08 -6.46 24.41
N ARG A 164 41.17 -7.38 24.75
CA ARG A 164 41.09 -8.75 24.24
C ARG A 164 39.65 -9.22 24.11
N ILE A 165 39.32 -9.76 22.93
CA ILE A 165 38.00 -10.34 22.67
C ILE A 165 38.06 -11.85 22.90
N SER A 166 37.41 -12.30 23.97
CA SER A 166 37.32 -13.72 24.29
C SER A 166 36.47 -14.49 23.26
N ASP A 167 36.65 -15.80 23.18
CA ASP A 167 35.84 -16.65 22.29
C ASP A 167 34.35 -16.66 22.71
N GLU A 168 34.09 -16.59 24.01
CA GLU A 168 32.74 -16.50 24.57
C GLU A 168 32.07 -15.18 24.18
N GLU A 169 32.77 -14.05 24.27
CA GLU A 169 32.27 -12.73 23.86
C GLU A 169 31.98 -12.68 22.36
N TYR A 170 32.89 -13.23 21.54
CA TYR A 170 32.72 -13.33 20.10
C TYR A 170 31.50 -14.19 19.73
N SER A 171 31.34 -15.36 20.39
CA SER A 171 30.17 -16.23 20.22
C SER A 171 28.87 -15.55 20.63
N LEU A 172 28.90 -14.77 21.71
CA LEU A 172 27.73 -14.00 22.17
C LEU A 172 27.29 -12.98 21.11
N ILE A 173 28.23 -12.25 20.50
CA ILE A 173 27.94 -11.29 19.42
C ILE A 173 27.33 -11.98 18.19
N LEU A 174 27.87 -13.14 17.78
CA LEU A 174 27.31 -13.92 16.68
C LEU A 174 25.88 -14.40 16.99
N SER A 175 25.65 -14.90 18.20
CA SER A 175 24.31 -15.34 18.63
C SER A 175 23.30 -14.20 18.63
N GLU A 176 23.74 -12.96 18.88
CA GLU A 176 22.89 -11.78 18.89
C GLU A 176 22.48 -11.37 17.47
N LEU A 177 23.37 -11.54 16.49
CA LEU A 177 23.08 -11.40 15.06
C LEU A 177 22.08 -12.48 14.58
N ASP A 178 22.26 -13.73 15.01
CA ASP A 178 21.32 -14.81 14.65
C ASP A 178 19.93 -14.56 15.22
N LYS A 179 19.84 -14.14 16.50
CA LYS A 179 18.58 -13.72 17.12
C LYS A 179 17.95 -12.55 16.35
N PHE A 180 18.75 -11.58 15.90
CA PHE A 180 18.25 -10.48 15.07
C PHE A 180 17.63 -11.00 13.77
N ASN A 181 18.30 -11.91 13.06
CA ASN A 181 17.79 -12.50 11.84
C ASN A 181 16.52 -13.32 12.07
N GLN A 182 16.47 -14.12 13.15
CA GLN A 182 15.28 -14.87 13.53
C GLN A 182 14.08 -13.95 13.78
N MET A 183 14.24 -12.92 14.61
CA MET A 183 13.18 -11.97 14.91
C MET A 183 12.76 -11.14 13.69
N LYS A 184 13.71 -10.83 12.79
CA LYS A 184 13.41 -10.18 11.51
C LYS A 184 12.47 -11.02 10.65
N GLU A 185 12.73 -12.32 10.53
CA GLU A 185 11.87 -13.24 9.77
C GLU A 185 10.49 -13.43 10.43
N GLU A 186 10.43 -13.46 11.76
CA GLU A 186 9.16 -13.45 12.49
C GLU A 186 8.33 -12.20 12.20
N ILE A 187 8.95 -11.02 12.18
CA ILE A 187 8.25 -9.77 11.84
C ILE A 187 7.76 -9.81 10.39
N ILE A 188 8.60 -10.28 9.46
CA ILE A 188 8.24 -10.37 8.03
C ILE A 188 7.08 -11.34 7.82
N SER A 189 7.13 -12.51 8.44
CA SER A 189 6.09 -13.54 8.35
C SER A 189 4.78 -13.08 8.98
N LYS A 190 4.79 -12.49 10.19
CA LYS A 190 3.59 -11.94 10.84
C LYS A 190 2.90 -10.89 9.97
N ILE A 191 3.65 -9.98 9.36
CA ILE A 191 3.09 -8.97 8.46
C ILE A 191 2.58 -9.59 7.16
N ARG A 192 3.27 -10.59 6.60
CA ARG A 192 2.83 -11.30 5.39
C ARG A 192 1.50 -12.03 5.61
N VAL A 193 1.38 -12.76 6.73
CA VAL A 193 0.13 -13.45 7.10
C VAL A 193 -1.00 -12.44 7.34
N GLY A 194 -0.71 -11.33 8.02
CA GLY A 194 -1.69 -10.25 8.21
C GLY A 194 -2.21 -9.67 6.89
N LEU A 195 -1.33 -9.45 5.91
CA LEU A 195 -1.71 -8.98 4.57
C LEU A 195 -2.62 -9.97 3.82
N ASP A 196 -2.35 -11.27 3.92
CA ASP A 196 -3.13 -12.30 3.23
C ASP A 196 -4.52 -12.46 3.87
N GLU A 197 -4.62 -12.49 5.20
CA GLU A 197 -5.90 -12.56 5.90
C GLU A 197 -6.74 -11.29 5.69
N GLU A 198 -6.13 -10.11 5.71
CA GLU A 198 -6.86 -8.88 5.43
C GLU A 198 -7.30 -8.80 3.96
N THR A 199 -6.51 -9.34 3.03
CA THR A 199 -6.92 -9.46 1.62
C THR A 199 -8.14 -10.36 1.49
N LYS A 200 -8.17 -11.52 2.16
CA LYS A 200 -9.35 -12.40 2.19
C LYS A 200 -10.56 -11.69 2.79
N GLN A 201 -10.41 -11.00 3.91
CA GLN A 201 -11.50 -10.24 4.53
C GLN A 201 -12.02 -9.13 3.61
N SER A 202 -11.14 -8.41 2.92
CA SER A 202 -11.54 -7.38 1.97
C SER A 202 -12.28 -7.93 0.76
N LEU A 203 -11.92 -9.12 0.28
CA LEU A 203 -12.65 -9.82 -0.80
C LEU A 203 -14.04 -10.27 -0.32
N ILE A 204 -14.14 -10.78 0.91
CA ILE A 204 -15.42 -11.16 1.51
C ILE A 204 -16.32 -9.93 1.71
N ALA A 205 -15.78 -8.82 2.21
CA ALA A 205 -16.51 -7.57 2.39
C ALA A 205 -17.00 -7.02 1.04
N LYS A 206 -16.12 -6.98 0.04
CA LYS A 206 -16.49 -6.57 -1.32
C LYS A 206 -17.59 -7.45 -1.91
N GLY A 207 -17.49 -8.78 -1.75
CA GLY A 207 -18.53 -9.70 -2.17
C GLY A 207 -19.88 -9.46 -1.48
N ARG A 208 -19.87 -9.05 -0.20
CA ARG A 208 -21.09 -8.66 0.52
C ARG A 208 -21.69 -7.35 -0.02
N ASP A 209 -20.86 -6.34 -0.24
CA ASP A 209 -21.32 -5.04 -0.74
C ASP A 209 -21.87 -5.14 -2.16
N ASP A 210 -21.19 -5.89 -3.04
CA ASP A 210 -21.65 -6.17 -4.40
C ASP A 210 -23.00 -6.93 -4.39
N ALA A 211 -23.17 -7.88 -3.47
CA ALA A 211 -24.44 -8.57 -3.28
C ALA A 211 -25.54 -7.59 -2.82
N ILE A 212 -25.27 -6.74 -1.83
CA ILE A 212 -26.23 -5.73 -1.34
C ILE A 212 -26.64 -4.76 -2.47
N LEU A 213 -25.68 -4.26 -3.25
CA LEU A 213 -25.95 -3.38 -4.39
C LEU A 213 -26.78 -4.09 -5.46
N SER A 214 -26.48 -5.34 -5.76
CA SER A 214 -27.25 -6.14 -6.73
C SER A 214 -28.70 -6.33 -6.28
N PHE A 215 -28.93 -6.58 -4.98
CA PHE A 215 -30.26 -6.70 -4.39
C PHE A 215 -31.02 -5.38 -4.47
N GLN A 216 -30.40 -4.26 -4.07
CA GLN A 216 -31.03 -2.94 -4.15
C GLN A 216 -31.43 -2.57 -5.58
N ASN A 217 -30.59 -2.87 -6.56
CA ASN A 217 -30.87 -2.61 -7.97
C ASN A 217 -32.03 -3.48 -8.49
N MET A 218 -32.12 -4.74 -8.03
CA MET A 218 -33.23 -5.63 -8.35
C MET A 218 -34.58 -5.13 -7.78
N PHE A 219 -34.60 -4.67 -6.53
CA PHE A 219 -35.81 -4.10 -5.91
C PHE A 219 -36.24 -2.78 -6.57
N SER A 220 -35.28 -1.95 -6.99
CA SER A 220 -35.57 -0.67 -7.65
C SER A 220 -36.17 -0.89 -9.05
N LYS A 221 -35.59 -1.81 -9.85
CA LYS A 221 -36.18 -2.22 -11.14
C LYS A 221 -37.58 -2.82 -10.98
N SER A 222 -37.79 -3.65 -9.96
CA SER A 222 -39.11 -4.20 -9.67
C SER A 222 -40.12 -3.08 -9.38
N LYS A 223 -39.80 -2.12 -8.51
CA LYS A 223 -40.68 -0.97 -8.24
C LYS A 223 -41.00 -0.15 -9.49
N GLU A 224 -40.02 0.13 -10.35
CA GLU A 224 -40.25 0.86 -11.61
C GLU A 224 -41.21 0.11 -12.55
N THR A 225 -41.04 -1.21 -12.68
CA THR A 225 -41.94 -2.01 -13.53
C THR A 225 -43.36 -2.06 -12.99
N PHE A 226 -43.53 -2.13 -11.66
CA PHE A 226 -44.84 -2.04 -11.01
C PHE A 226 -45.51 -0.67 -11.23
N ILE A 227 -44.76 0.42 -11.11
CA ILE A 227 -45.28 1.77 -11.35
C ILE A 227 -45.69 1.93 -12.83
N LYS A 228 -44.84 1.54 -13.78
CA LYS A 228 -45.17 1.59 -15.23
C LYS A 228 -46.40 0.76 -15.59
N LYS A 229 -46.55 -0.42 -14.99
CA LYS A 229 -47.72 -1.27 -15.22
C LYS A 229 -48.99 -0.58 -14.72
N LYS A 230 -48.94 0.03 -13.52
CA LYS A 230 -50.07 0.76 -12.94
C LYS A 230 -50.47 2.00 -13.77
N THR A 231 -49.51 2.76 -14.29
CA THR A 231 -49.80 3.93 -15.15
C THR A 231 -50.38 3.51 -16.50
N ASN A 232 -49.84 2.46 -17.14
CA ASN A 232 -50.38 1.95 -18.40
C ASN A 232 -51.82 1.42 -18.24
N THR A 233 -52.12 0.72 -17.15
CA THR A 233 -53.49 0.26 -16.88
C THR A 233 -54.45 1.43 -16.61
N ALA A 234 -54.00 2.47 -15.91
CA ALA A 234 -54.80 3.68 -15.71
C ALA A 234 -55.10 4.40 -17.04
N GLN A 235 -54.11 4.47 -17.93
CA GLN A 235 -54.23 5.14 -19.23
C GLN A 235 -55.15 4.37 -20.19
N THR A 236 -55.03 3.04 -20.26
CA THR A 236 -55.95 2.21 -21.06
C THR A 236 -57.38 2.28 -20.53
N THR A 237 -57.57 2.33 -19.21
CA THR A 237 -58.90 2.48 -18.59
C THR A 237 -59.51 3.85 -18.92
N TYR A 238 -58.70 4.92 -18.93
CA TYR A 238 -59.16 6.25 -19.30
C TYR A 238 -59.58 6.33 -20.78
N ASP A 239 -58.79 5.76 -21.69
CA ASP A 239 -59.10 5.72 -23.12
C ASP A 239 -60.39 4.94 -23.43
N VAL A 240 -60.60 3.81 -22.76
CA VAL A 240 -61.85 3.03 -22.89
C VAL A 240 -63.04 3.84 -22.40
N ARG A 241 -62.92 4.53 -21.25
CA ARG A 241 -63.99 5.40 -20.74
C ARG A 241 -64.32 6.53 -21.71
N ARG A 242 -63.30 7.20 -22.26
CA ARG A 242 -63.47 8.29 -23.22
C ARG A 242 -64.24 7.84 -24.46
N LYS A 243 -63.82 6.73 -25.10
CA LYS A 243 -64.53 6.15 -26.25
C LYS A 243 -65.98 5.79 -25.92
N THR A 244 -66.24 5.32 -24.71
CA THR A 244 -67.61 4.99 -24.26
C THR A 244 -68.48 6.24 -24.11
N TYR A 245 -67.92 7.37 -23.66
CA TYR A 245 -68.63 8.65 -23.61
C TYR A 245 -68.93 9.20 -25.01
N ASP A 246 -67.98 9.11 -25.93
CA ASP A 246 -68.15 9.58 -27.32
C ASP A 246 -69.30 8.82 -28.01
N VAL A 247 -69.34 7.49 -27.89
CA VAL A 247 -70.43 6.65 -28.44
C VAL A 247 -71.80 7.00 -27.81
N ARG A 248 -71.85 7.26 -26.49
CA ARG A 248 -73.10 7.70 -25.85
C ARG A 248 -73.56 9.05 -26.38
N ARG A 249 -72.64 9.98 -26.59
CA ARG A 249 -72.95 11.31 -27.11
C ARG A 249 -73.55 11.23 -28.51
N GLU A 250 -72.95 10.45 -29.40
CA GLU A 250 -73.47 10.24 -30.76
C GLU A 250 -74.86 9.60 -30.75
N THR A 251 -75.10 8.61 -29.89
CA THR A 251 -76.43 8.00 -29.76
C THR A 251 -77.49 8.96 -29.21
N TYR A 252 -77.13 9.88 -28.30
CA TYR A 252 -78.02 10.96 -27.88
C TYR A 252 -78.33 11.93 -29.02
N ASP A 253 -77.32 12.31 -29.80
CA ASP A 253 -77.50 13.23 -30.93
C ASP A 253 -78.40 12.62 -32.02
N VAL A 254 -78.20 11.35 -32.37
CA VAL A 254 -79.07 10.63 -33.32
C VAL A 254 -80.51 10.59 -32.83
N ARG A 255 -80.74 10.21 -31.57
CA ARG A 255 -82.10 10.13 -30.99
C ARG A 255 -82.78 11.50 -30.95
N ARG A 256 -82.00 12.57 -30.74
CA ARG A 256 -82.48 13.96 -30.77
C ARG A 256 -82.88 14.39 -32.18
N TYR A 257 -82.13 13.98 -33.21
CA TYR A 257 -82.49 14.24 -34.61
C TYR A 257 -83.75 13.48 -35.03
N GLU A 258 -83.87 12.20 -34.68
CA GLU A 258 -85.08 11.41 -34.95
C GLU A 258 -86.33 12.01 -34.27
N SER A 259 -86.18 12.50 -33.04
CA SER A 259 -87.28 13.15 -32.32
C SER A 259 -87.75 14.43 -33.01
N ARG A 260 -86.83 15.20 -33.61
CA ARG A 260 -87.20 16.41 -34.39
C ARG A 260 -87.87 16.05 -35.71
N LEU A 261 -87.43 14.99 -36.38
CA LEU A 261 -88.03 14.51 -37.62
C LEU A 261 -89.47 14.02 -37.41
N LYS A 262 -89.76 13.34 -36.29
CA LYS A 262 -91.13 12.92 -35.94
C LYS A 262 -92.06 14.05 -35.51
N SER A 263 -91.53 15.24 -35.20
CA SER A 263 -92.32 16.41 -34.77
C SER A 263 -92.67 17.38 -35.91
N ARG A 264 -92.20 17.10 -37.13
CA ARG A 264 -92.56 17.81 -38.37
C ARG A 264 -93.54 16.97 -39.16
#